data_AF-R5L260-F1
#
_entry.id   AF-R5L260-F1
#
_cell.length_a   1.000
_cell.length_b   1.000
_cell.length_c   1.000
_cell.angle_alpha   90.00
_cell.angle_beta   90.00
_cell.angle_gamma   90.00
#
_symmetry.space_group_name_H-M   'P 1'
#
loop_
_entity.id
_entity.type
_entity.pdbx_description
1 polymer ?
#
loop_
_entity_poly.entity_id
_entity_poly.type
_entity_poly.pdbx_seq_one_letter_code
_entity_poly.pdbx_strand_id
1 'polypeptide(L)'
;MDIENITLLDVIDRRTLQNLQDAFAAATGMAALATDENGPVTEGSNFTDFCMKLTRKSRVGAEQCNRCDLKGGEEASRTGKPSVYYCSNGLMDFAAPVIVNGKHIGSLIGGQVLPEAPDEAKFRKIADELGIDQDEYIAALKKVKIVPKRQIEAAANLLWQMANSLSEVGYERLVAIESQKNKENTVKAVDQKFGEIDSRMGDVVANIQNLENVFGAIKESAASSTKAVESTDGIVKAIENASTQLTLIGFNASIEAKRAGAAGAGFNVIAQEVRTLADKNTKQANEVENTLNEIKKAITGINAQLKNCNSEIQKNVEVLENLKALVDEASVQVKNLK
;
A
#
# COMPACT_ATOMS: atom_id res chain seq x y z
N MET A 1 11.83 -10.56 3.17
CA MET A 1 13.24 -10.93 3.46
C MET A 1 14.04 -9.64 3.43
N ASP A 2 15.03 -9.47 4.30
CA ASP A 2 15.83 -8.24 4.28
C ASP A 2 16.84 -8.29 3.13
N ILE A 3 16.51 -7.59 2.04
CA ILE A 3 17.35 -7.51 0.84
C ILE A 3 18.70 -6.83 1.14
N GLU A 4 18.81 -6.08 2.26
CA GLU A 4 20.07 -5.45 2.68
C GLU A 4 21.06 -6.45 3.30
N ASN A 5 20.57 -7.59 3.80
CA ASN A 5 21.35 -8.61 4.52
C ASN A 5 21.38 -9.97 3.83
N ILE A 6 21.62 -9.95 2.51
CA ILE A 6 21.74 -11.15 1.69
C ILE A 6 23.09 -11.85 1.90
N THR A 7 23.04 -13.18 2.02
CA THR A 7 24.20 -14.07 2.08
C THR A 7 24.42 -14.78 0.75
N LEU A 8 25.60 -15.41 0.57
CA LEU A 8 25.89 -16.21 -0.62
C LEU A 8 24.86 -17.33 -0.86
N LEU A 9 24.41 -18.00 0.21
CA LEU A 9 23.47 -19.12 0.11
C LEU A 9 22.02 -18.69 -0.13
N ASP A 10 21.68 -17.41 0.06
CA ASP A 10 20.37 -16.88 -0.32
C ASP A 10 20.24 -16.73 -1.85
N VAL A 11 21.34 -16.37 -2.53
CA VAL A 11 21.35 -16.14 -3.99
C VAL A 11 21.77 -17.37 -4.80
N ILE A 12 22.71 -18.17 -4.30
CA ILE A 12 23.12 -19.41 -4.95
C ILE A 12 23.08 -20.53 -3.91
N ASP A 13 22.19 -21.50 -4.11
CA ASP A 13 22.11 -22.63 -3.20
C ASP A 13 23.40 -23.47 -3.22
N ARG A 14 23.68 -24.13 -2.09
CA ARG A 14 24.88 -24.93 -1.86
C ARG A 14 25.13 -25.96 -2.95
N ARG A 15 24.07 -26.62 -3.46
CA ARG A 15 24.21 -27.67 -4.47
C ARG A 15 24.65 -27.07 -5.80
N THR A 16 24.10 -25.92 -6.18
CA THR A 16 24.52 -25.20 -7.39
C THR A 16 25.97 -24.73 -7.30
N LEU A 17 26.39 -24.19 -6.15
CA LEU A 17 27.79 -23.83 -5.90
C LEU A 17 28.72 -25.04 -6.01
N GLN A 18 28.39 -26.15 -5.35
CA GLN A 18 29.17 -27.38 -5.38
C GLN A 18 29.34 -27.90 -6.82
N ASN A 19 28.25 -27.97 -7.59
CA ASN A 19 28.29 -28.43 -8.98
C ASN A 19 29.13 -27.50 -9.87
N LEU A 20 29.02 -26.17 -9.68
CA LEU A 20 29.81 -25.20 -10.42
C LEU A 20 31.31 -25.42 -10.19
N GLN A 21 31.72 -25.53 -8.93
CA GLN A 21 33.13 -25.72 -8.59
C GLN A 21 33.66 -27.10 -8.98
N ASP A 22 32.84 -28.16 -8.90
CA ASP A 22 33.24 -29.52 -9.32
C ASP A 22 33.49 -29.54 -10.84
N ALA A 23 32.59 -28.94 -11.62
CA ALA A 23 32.75 -28.82 -13.06
C ALA A 23 33.98 -27.98 -13.43
N PHE A 24 34.18 -26.85 -12.71
CA PHE A 24 35.37 -26.02 -12.89
C PHE A 24 36.66 -26.79 -12.57
N ALA A 25 36.70 -27.50 -11.45
CA ALA A 25 37.84 -28.28 -11.00
C ALA A 25 38.15 -29.41 -11.98
N ALA A 26 37.14 -30.12 -12.47
CA ALA A 26 37.30 -31.17 -13.48
C ALA A 26 37.83 -30.62 -14.82
N ALA A 27 37.32 -29.45 -15.26
CA ALA A 27 37.72 -28.84 -16.54
C ALA A 27 39.14 -28.25 -16.49
N THR A 28 39.50 -27.59 -15.39
CA THR A 28 40.78 -26.87 -15.27
C THR A 28 41.88 -27.70 -14.61
N GLY A 29 41.51 -28.74 -13.86
CA GLY A 29 42.40 -29.47 -12.96
C GLY A 29 42.95 -28.64 -11.80
N MET A 30 42.33 -27.49 -11.49
CA MET A 30 42.65 -26.68 -10.31
C MET A 30 41.75 -27.07 -9.15
N ALA A 31 42.20 -26.78 -7.93
CA ALA A 31 41.34 -26.84 -6.76
C ALA A 31 40.27 -25.73 -6.82
N ALA A 32 39.11 -25.96 -6.20
CA ALA A 32 38.08 -24.93 -6.03
C ALA A 32 37.26 -25.11 -4.72
N LEU A 33 36.83 -24.00 -4.12
CA LEU A 33 36.05 -23.96 -2.90
C LEU A 33 35.28 -22.63 -2.80
N ALA A 34 33.99 -22.67 -2.49
CA ALA A 34 33.22 -21.48 -2.14
C ALA A 34 33.27 -21.23 -0.62
N THR A 35 33.43 -19.97 -0.23
CA THR A 35 33.49 -19.51 1.16
C THR A 35 32.72 -18.21 1.34
N ASP A 36 32.20 -17.98 2.54
CA ASP A 36 31.67 -16.68 2.98
C ASP A 36 32.40 -16.21 4.26
N GLU A 37 31.85 -15.21 4.95
CA GLU A 37 32.40 -14.67 6.20
C GLU A 37 32.42 -15.69 7.36
N ASN A 38 31.60 -16.73 7.29
CA ASN A 38 31.52 -17.81 8.28
C ASN A 38 32.42 -19.00 7.91
N GLY A 39 33.09 -18.94 6.76
CA GLY A 39 34.02 -19.95 6.27
C GLY A 39 33.47 -20.75 5.09
N PRO A 40 33.94 -22.00 4.89
CA PRO A 40 33.60 -22.80 3.72
C PRO A 40 32.10 -23.09 3.62
N VAL A 41 31.49 -22.75 2.48
CA VAL A 41 30.07 -23.05 2.19
C VAL A 41 29.91 -24.30 1.32
N THR A 42 31.00 -24.85 0.78
CA THR A 42 31.05 -26.10 0.00
C THR A 42 32.16 -27.01 0.51
N GLU A 43 32.19 -28.25 0.02
CA GLU A 43 33.35 -29.13 0.20
C GLU A 43 34.40 -28.81 -0.86
N GLY A 44 35.69 -29.01 -0.58
CA GLY A 44 36.75 -28.67 -1.55
C GLY A 44 36.80 -29.64 -2.74
N SER A 45 36.87 -29.12 -3.97
CA SER A 45 37.01 -29.92 -5.19
C SER A 45 38.45 -29.98 -5.66
N ASN A 46 38.96 -31.17 -5.98
CA ASN A 46 40.29 -31.39 -6.55
C ASN A 46 41.44 -30.77 -5.72
N PHE A 47 41.33 -30.85 -4.40
CA PHE A 47 42.38 -30.39 -3.49
C PHE A 47 43.58 -31.35 -3.53
N THR A 48 44.78 -30.79 -3.52
CA THR A 48 46.03 -31.55 -3.62
C THR A 48 46.42 -32.18 -2.28
N ASP A 49 47.06 -33.35 -2.34
CA ASP A 49 47.66 -33.99 -1.16
C ASP A 49 48.74 -33.11 -0.51
N PHE A 50 49.47 -32.33 -1.33
CA PHE A 50 50.45 -31.35 -0.87
C PHE A 50 49.82 -30.33 0.10
N CYS A 51 48.66 -29.78 -0.26
CA CYS A 51 47.94 -28.85 0.59
C CYS A 51 47.25 -29.55 1.76
N MET A 52 46.51 -30.63 1.52
CA MET A 52 45.58 -31.18 2.51
C MET A 52 46.18 -32.22 3.46
N LYS A 53 47.09 -33.07 2.98
CA LYS A 53 47.68 -34.13 3.80
C LYS A 53 48.96 -33.69 4.50
N LEU A 54 49.66 -32.69 3.94
CA LEU A 54 50.95 -32.21 4.44
C LEU A 54 50.86 -30.77 4.97
N THR A 55 50.69 -29.78 4.10
CA THR A 55 50.83 -28.36 4.46
C THR A 55 49.81 -27.92 5.52
N ARG A 56 48.50 -28.09 5.28
CA ARG A 56 47.44 -27.69 6.22
C ARG A 56 47.32 -28.62 7.43
N LYS A 57 48.03 -29.75 7.45
CA LYS A 57 48.08 -30.66 8.60
C LYS A 57 49.10 -30.22 9.65
N SER A 58 50.14 -29.48 9.23
CA SER A 58 51.04 -28.77 10.14
C SER A 58 50.33 -27.57 10.77
N ARG A 59 50.55 -27.33 12.07
CA ARG A 59 49.99 -26.15 12.76
C ARG A 59 50.41 -24.84 12.09
N VAL A 60 51.71 -24.71 11.80
CA VAL A 60 52.27 -23.51 11.15
C VAL A 60 51.71 -23.36 9.73
N GLY A 61 51.62 -24.47 8.99
CA GLY A 61 51.10 -24.47 7.63
C GLY A 61 49.62 -24.11 7.57
N ALA A 62 48.78 -24.61 8.49
CA ALA A 62 47.37 -24.24 8.61
C ALA A 62 47.18 -22.74 8.87
N GLU A 63 47.92 -22.18 9.83
CA GLU A 63 47.90 -20.74 10.15
C GLU A 63 48.30 -19.89 8.93
N GLN A 64 49.37 -20.29 8.22
CA GLN A 64 49.81 -19.60 7.01
C GLN A 64 48.80 -19.70 5.87
N CYS A 65 48.19 -20.88 5.66
CA CYS A 65 47.17 -21.08 4.63
C CYS A 65 45.94 -20.22 4.88
N ASN A 66 45.38 -20.26 6.09
CA ASN A 66 44.19 -19.47 6.44
C ASN A 66 44.45 -17.96 6.25
N ARG A 67 45.65 -17.48 6.59
CA ARG A 67 46.04 -16.09 6.37
C ARG A 67 46.16 -15.74 4.88
N CYS A 68 46.59 -16.66 4.02
CA CYS A 68 46.63 -16.44 2.58
C CYS A 68 45.23 -16.38 1.98
N ASP A 69 44.37 -17.33 2.36
CA ASP A 69 42.98 -17.39 1.92
C ASP A 69 42.25 -16.08 2.27
N LEU A 70 42.44 -15.59 3.52
CA LEU A 70 41.87 -14.33 3.99
C LEU A 70 42.39 -13.13 3.18
N LYS A 71 43.71 -12.99 3.04
CA LYS A 71 44.31 -11.88 2.26
C LYS A 71 43.89 -11.87 0.80
N GLY A 72 43.83 -13.05 0.18
CA GLY A 72 43.35 -13.22 -1.18
C GLY A 72 41.89 -12.80 -1.32
N GLY A 73 41.04 -13.24 -0.39
CA GLY A 73 39.63 -12.87 -0.32
C GLY A 73 39.41 -11.37 -0.08
N GLU A 74 40.16 -10.76 0.84
CA GLU A 74 40.11 -9.31 1.12
C GLU A 74 40.50 -8.48 -0.10
N GLU A 75 41.59 -8.84 -0.78
CA GLU A 75 42.04 -8.12 -1.98
C GLU A 75 41.03 -8.25 -3.13
N ALA A 76 40.48 -9.45 -3.32
CA ALA A 76 39.42 -9.70 -4.27
C ALA A 76 38.16 -8.85 -3.96
N SER A 77 37.71 -8.85 -2.71
CA SER A 77 36.57 -8.06 -2.24
C SER A 77 36.80 -6.56 -2.45
N ARG A 78 37.97 -6.05 -2.06
CA ARG A 78 38.36 -4.63 -2.18
C ARG A 78 38.41 -4.15 -3.63
N THR A 79 38.89 -4.99 -4.55
CA THR A 79 39.06 -4.61 -5.96
C THR A 79 37.83 -4.93 -6.82
N GLY A 80 36.92 -5.77 -6.31
CA GLY A 80 35.78 -6.30 -7.06
C GLY A 80 36.17 -7.23 -8.21
N LYS A 81 37.42 -7.72 -8.24
CA LYS A 81 37.98 -8.52 -9.33
C LYS A 81 38.75 -9.73 -8.77
N PRO A 82 39.00 -10.76 -9.60
CA PRO A 82 39.81 -11.89 -9.16
C PRO A 82 41.22 -11.47 -8.75
N SER A 83 41.68 -11.96 -7.61
CA SER A 83 43.04 -11.77 -7.11
C SER A 83 43.82 -13.06 -7.26
N VAL A 84 44.85 -13.08 -8.11
CA VAL A 84 45.75 -14.23 -8.31
C VAL A 84 47.07 -13.96 -7.59
N TYR A 85 47.49 -14.88 -6.73
CA TYR A 85 48.63 -14.67 -5.84
C TYR A 85 49.40 -15.96 -5.57
N TYR A 86 50.66 -15.83 -5.15
CA TYR A 86 51.40 -16.94 -4.56
C TYR A 86 50.97 -17.11 -3.09
N CYS A 87 50.60 -18.31 -2.70
CA CYS A 87 50.37 -18.62 -1.30
C CYS A 87 51.70 -18.67 -0.53
N SER A 88 51.64 -18.62 0.81
CA SER A 88 52.85 -18.65 1.66
C SER A 88 53.69 -19.92 1.46
N ASN A 89 53.10 -20.98 0.91
CA ASN A 89 53.74 -22.28 0.70
C ASN A 89 54.18 -22.50 -0.75
N GLY A 90 54.17 -21.46 -1.59
CA GLY A 90 54.79 -21.45 -2.91
C GLY A 90 53.92 -21.90 -4.09
N LEU A 91 52.70 -22.40 -3.85
CA LEU A 91 51.72 -22.61 -4.92
C LEU A 91 51.04 -21.29 -5.32
N MET A 92 50.37 -21.30 -6.48
CA MET A 92 49.55 -20.18 -6.94
C MET A 92 48.08 -20.48 -6.71
N ASP A 93 47.43 -19.57 -5.99
CA ASP A 93 46.01 -19.57 -5.68
C ASP A 93 45.36 -18.30 -6.23
N PHE A 94 44.03 -18.29 -6.23
CA PHE A 94 43.26 -17.10 -6.54
C PHE A 94 41.98 -17.05 -5.72
N ALA A 95 41.47 -15.84 -5.54
CA ALA A 95 40.15 -15.58 -4.98
C ALA A 95 39.30 -14.81 -6.00
N ALA A 96 38.13 -15.34 -6.33
CA ALA A 96 37.13 -14.72 -7.17
C ALA A 96 35.99 -14.20 -6.28
N PRO A 97 35.81 -12.88 -6.15
CA PRO A 97 34.79 -12.32 -5.26
C PRO A 97 33.39 -12.48 -5.87
N VAL A 98 32.40 -12.78 -5.04
CA VAL A 98 30.98 -12.79 -5.40
C VAL A 98 30.34 -11.54 -4.81
N ILE A 99 29.85 -10.67 -5.68
CA ILE A 99 29.33 -9.36 -5.32
C ILE A 99 27.94 -9.20 -5.89
N VAL A 100 27.00 -8.78 -5.05
CA VAL A 100 25.62 -8.48 -5.45
C VAL A 100 25.29 -7.08 -4.96
N ASN A 101 24.79 -6.23 -5.87
CA ASN A 101 24.42 -4.84 -5.57
C ASN A 101 25.53 -4.06 -4.83
N GLY A 102 26.79 -4.28 -5.21
CA GLY A 102 27.95 -3.64 -4.58
C GLY A 102 28.39 -4.21 -3.23
N LYS A 103 27.69 -5.23 -2.69
CA LYS A 103 28.05 -5.92 -1.45
C LYS A 103 28.76 -7.23 -1.76
N HIS A 104 29.94 -7.45 -1.17
CA HIS A 104 30.61 -8.74 -1.18
C HIS A 104 29.88 -9.72 -0.25
N ILE A 105 29.47 -10.86 -0.80
CA ILE A 105 28.67 -11.86 -0.07
C ILE A 105 29.40 -13.20 0.09
N GLY A 106 30.55 -13.36 -0.55
CA GLY A 106 31.39 -14.56 -0.48
C GLY A 106 32.43 -14.58 -1.60
N SER A 107 33.26 -15.61 -1.64
CA SER A 107 34.31 -15.78 -2.64
C SER A 107 34.42 -17.24 -3.09
N LEU A 108 34.80 -17.46 -4.34
CA LEU A 108 35.31 -18.75 -4.78
C LEU A 108 36.83 -18.70 -4.79
N ILE A 109 37.43 -19.56 -4.00
CA ILE A 109 38.86 -19.79 -3.95
C ILE A 109 39.20 -20.89 -4.93
N GLY A 110 40.28 -20.75 -5.69
CA GLY A 110 40.80 -21.83 -6.51
C GLY A 110 42.30 -21.76 -6.70
N GLY A 111 42.87 -22.76 -7.37
CA GLY A 111 44.30 -22.83 -7.63
C GLY A 111 44.91 -24.16 -7.18
N GLN A 112 45.80 -24.13 -6.19
CA GLN A 112 46.69 -25.22 -5.79
C GLN A 112 47.49 -25.79 -6.97
N VAL A 113 48.05 -24.88 -7.78
CA VAL A 113 48.84 -25.21 -8.97
C VAL A 113 50.16 -24.45 -8.96
N LEU A 114 51.08 -24.89 -9.81
CA LEU A 114 52.35 -24.21 -10.03
C LEU A 114 52.33 -23.49 -11.38
N PRO A 115 52.78 -22.24 -11.48
CA PRO A 115 52.87 -21.55 -12.78
C PRO A 115 53.97 -22.11 -13.69
N GLU A 116 54.99 -22.74 -13.10
CA GLU A 116 56.19 -23.28 -13.74
C GLU A 116 56.80 -24.40 -12.88
N ALA A 117 57.86 -25.06 -13.35
CA ALA A 117 58.52 -26.11 -12.59
C ALA A 117 59.06 -25.57 -11.24
N PRO A 118 58.84 -26.28 -10.12
CA PRO A 118 59.20 -25.76 -8.80
C PRO A 118 60.70 -25.89 -8.53
N ASP A 119 61.27 -24.90 -7.83
CA ASP A 119 62.61 -25.01 -7.24
C ASP A 119 62.55 -25.92 -6.00
N GLU A 120 62.96 -27.18 -6.15
CA GLU A 120 62.94 -28.16 -5.06
C GLU A 120 63.71 -27.67 -3.81
N ALA A 121 64.80 -26.93 -3.97
CA ALA A 121 65.57 -26.44 -2.83
C ALA A 121 64.78 -25.42 -2.00
N LYS A 122 63.96 -24.58 -2.66
CA LYS A 122 63.04 -23.65 -1.99
C LYS A 122 61.96 -24.40 -1.22
N PHE A 123 61.33 -25.41 -1.83
CA PHE A 123 60.25 -26.15 -1.18
C PHE A 123 60.74 -27.06 -0.04
N ARG A 124 62.00 -27.56 -0.11
CA ARG A 124 62.62 -28.27 1.02
C ARG A 124 62.81 -27.37 2.25
N LYS A 125 63.14 -26.09 2.05
CA LYS A 125 63.19 -25.11 3.16
C LYS A 125 61.81 -24.86 3.76
N ILE A 126 60.79 -24.71 2.92
CA ILE A 126 59.39 -24.58 3.39
C ILE A 126 59.00 -25.81 4.20
N ALA A 127 59.31 -27.02 3.75
CA ALA A 127 59.03 -28.25 4.51
C ALA A 127 59.69 -28.25 5.89
N ASP A 128 60.94 -27.80 6.00
CA ASP A 128 61.67 -27.67 7.27
C ASP A 128 61.00 -26.67 8.22
N GLU A 129 60.62 -25.49 7.71
CA GLU A 129 59.88 -24.47 8.46
C GLU A 129 58.51 -24.96 8.96
N LEU A 130 57.87 -25.84 8.19
CA LEU A 130 56.58 -26.45 8.54
C LEU A 130 56.72 -27.69 9.44
N GLY A 131 57.94 -28.20 9.65
CA GLY A 131 58.21 -29.43 10.38
C GLY A 131 57.72 -30.70 9.67
N ILE A 132 57.77 -30.72 8.34
CA ILE A 132 57.30 -31.82 7.48
C ILE A 132 58.52 -32.51 6.85
N ASP A 133 58.44 -33.84 6.66
CA ASP A 133 59.49 -34.58 5.95
C ASP A 133 59.71 -34.03 4.54
N GLN A 134 60.96 -33.68 4.22
CA GLN A 134 61.29 -32.99 2.98
C GLN A 134 61.06 -33.86 1.74
N ASP A 135 61.35 -35.16 1.82
CA ASP A 135 61.21 -36.05 0.67
C ASP A 135 59.73 -36.36 0.41
N GLU A 136 58.93 -36.54 1.47
CA GLU A 136 57.47 -36.65 1.38
C GLU A 136 56.85 -35.38 0.77
N TYR A 137 57.30 -34.20 1.22
CA TYR A 137 56.80 -32.91 0.72
C TYR A 137 57.12 -32.70 -0.76
N ILE A 138 58.35 -33.01 -1.19
CA ILE A 138 58.76 -32.91 -2.58
C ILE A 138 58.05 -33.97 -3.44
N ALA A 139 57.84 -35.18 -2.94
CA ALA A 139 57.07 -36.21 -3.65
C ALA A 139 55.62 -35.78 -3.89
N ALA A 140 54.99 -35.11 -2.91
CA ALA A 140 53.65 -34.53 -3.09
C ALA A 140 53.66 -33.31 -4.04
N LEU A 141 54.67 -32.44 -3.94
CA LEU A 141 54.86 -31.28 -4.82
C LEU A 141 54.97 -31.69 -6.30
N LYS A 142 55.68 -32.78 -6.60
CA LYS A 142 55.82 -33.31 -7.97
C LYS A 142 54.50 -33.78 -8.59
N LYS A 143 53.46 -34.01 -7.78
CA LYS A 143 52.10 -34.35 -8.25
C LYS A 143 51.23 -33.11 -8.48
N VAL A 144 51.67 -31.93 -8.04
CA VAL A 144 50.94 -30.67 -8.24
C VAL A 144 50.98 -30.30 -9.72
N LYS A 145 49.82 -29.94 -10.27
CA LYS A 145 49.68 -29.59 -11.69
C LYS A 145 50.41 -28.29 -11.99
N ILE A 146 51.19 -28.29 -13.07
CA ILE A 146 51.80 -27.08 -13.63
C ILE A 146 50.82 -26.45 -14.63
N VAL A 147 50.38 -25.23 -14.36
CA VAL A 147 49.47 -24.46 -15.21
C VAL A 147 50.02 -23.06 -15.42
N PRO A 148 50.31 -22.61 -16.66
CA PRO A 148 50.88 -21.28 -16.90
C PRO A 148 50.06 -20.17 -16.25
N LYS A 149 50.72 -19.15 -15.67
CA LYS A 149 50.06 -18.04 -14.97
C LYS A 149 48.89 -17.42 -15.74
N ARG A 150 49.03 -17.22 -17.06
CA ARG A 150 47.97 -16.70 -17.93
C ARG A 150 46.70 -17.57 -17.92
N GLN A 151 46.85 -18.90 -17.84
CA GLN A 151 45.71 -19.81 -17.75
C GLN A 151 45.07 -19.78 -16.35
N ILE A 152 45.86 -19.58 -15.28
CA ILE A 152 45.35 -19.38 -13.92
C ILE A 152 44.51 -18.11 -13.86
N GLU A 153 45.02 -16.99 -14.41
CA GLU A 153 44.28 -15.73 -14.51
C GLU A 153 43.00 -15.87 -15.33
N ALA A 154 43.05 -16.60 -16.45
CA ALA A 154 41.86 -16.87 -17.27
C ALA A 154 40.82 -17.73 -16.52
N ALA A 155 41.27 -18.75 -15.80
CA ALA A 155 40.40 -19.62 -14.99
C ALA A 155 39.76 -18.86 -13.83
N ALA A 156 40.53 -18.00 -13.15
CA ALA A 156 40.02 -17.13 -12.09
C ALA A 156 38.93 -16.17 -12.62
N ASN A 157 39.15 -15.57 -13.78
CA ASN A 157 38.16 -14.72 -14.44
C ASN A 157 36.91 -15.50 -14.88
N LEU A 158 37.07 -16.72 -15.40
CA LEU A 158 35.94 -17.57 -15.78
C LEU A 158 35.06 -17.90 -14.56
N LEU A 159 35.66 -18.39 -13.48
CA LEU A 159 34.93 -18.76 -12.26
C LEU A 159 34.21 -17.55 -11.66
N TRP A 160 34.88 -16.38 -11.67
CA TRP A 160 34.30 -15.12 -11.25
C TRP A 160 33.09 -14.70 -12.08
N GLN A 161 33.17 -14.73 -13.41
CA GLN A 161 32.04 -14.40 -14.27
C GLN A 161 30.87 -15.34 -14.06
N MET A 162 31.13 -16.65 -13.96
CA MET A 162 30.09 -17.66 -13.73
C MET A 162 29.39 -17.45 -12.38
N ALA A 163 30.17 -17.22 -11.32
CA ALA A 163 29.62 -17.01 -9.99
C ALA A 163 28.80 -15.73 -9.87
N ASN A 164 29.31 -14.60 -10.38
CA ASN A 164 28.56 -13.34 -10.34
C ASN A 164 27.31 -13.40 -11.23
N SER A 165 27.36 -14.06 -12.39
CA SER A 165 26.16 -14.28 -13.22
C SER A 165 25.09 -15.08 -12.48
N LEU A 166 25.47 -16.15 -11.76
CA LEU A 166 24.53 -16.93 -10.96
C LEU A 166 23.99 -16.13 -9.77
N SER A 167 24.83 -15.32 -9.13
CA SER A 167 24.41 -14.46 -8.02
C SER A 167 23.46 -13.35 -8.46
N GLU A 168 23.68 -12.75 -9.63
CA GLU A 168 22.74 -11.78 -10.22
C GLU A 168 21.38 -12.42 -10.49
N VAL A 169 21.34 -13.58 -11.14
CA VAL A 169 20.09 -14.33 -11.39
C VAL A 169 19.40 -14.71 -10.08
N GLY A 170 20.17 -15.15 -9.08
CA GLY A 170 19.67 -15.46 -7.74
C GLY A 170 19.05 -14.24 -7.06
N TYR A 171 19.74 -13.10 -7.11
CA TYR A 171 19.27 -11.84 -6.54
C TYR A 171 18.01 -11.34 -7.22
N GLU A 172 17.96 -11.34 -8.56
CA GLU A 172 16.77 -10.94 -9.33
C GLU A 172 15.56 -11.82 -8.97
N ARG A 173 15.76 -13.13 -8.77
CA ARG A 173 14.71 -14.04 -8.31
C ARG A 173 14.20 -13.65 -6.92
N LEU A 174 15.07 -13.32 -5.97
CA LEU A 174 14.67 -12.90 -4.62
C LEU A 174 13.88 -11.59 -4.66
N VAL A 175 14.34 -10.60 -5.43
CA VAL A 175 13.63 -9.33 -5.64
C VAL A 175 12.26 -9.57 -6.28
N ALA A 176 12.16 -10.47 -7.26
CA ALA A 176 10.89 -10.82 -7.89
C ALA A 176 9.90 -11.46 -6.92
N ILE A 177 10.36 -12.37 -6.04
CA ILE A 177 9.53 -13.01 -5.02
C ILE A 177 9.00 -11.97 -4.01
N GLU A 178 9.87 -11.08 -3.52
CA GLU A 178 9.45 -10.04 -2.57
C GLU A 178 8.48 -9.03 -3.24
N SER A 179 8.75 -8.65 -4.49
CA SER A 179 7.84 -7.81 -5.29
C SER A 179 6.48 -8.48 -5.47
N GLN A 180 6.43 -9.78 -5.76
CA GLN A 180 5.20 -10.53 -5.91
C GLN A 180 4.40 -10.58 -4.60
N LYS A 181 5.07 -10.83 -3.47
CA LYS A 181 4.44 -10.82 -2.14
C LYS A 181 3.85 -9.45 -1.80
N ASN A 182 4.57 -8.37 -2.12
CA ASN A 182 4.08 -7.01 -1.92
C ASN A 182 2.86 -6.72 -2.81
N LYS A 183 2.88 -7.13 -4.09
CA LYS A 183 1.72 -7.03 -4.98
C LYS A 183 0.51 -7.77 -4.42
N GLU A 184 0.67 -9.01 -3.96
CA GLU A 184 -0.42 -9.79 -3.35
C GLU A 184 -1.03 -9.10 -2.12
N ASN A 185 -0.18 -8.53 -1.25
CA ASN A 185 -0.63 -7.80 -0.08
C ASN A 185 -1.40 -6.53 -0.46
N THR A 186 -0.90 -5.77 -1.45
CA THR A 186 -1.60 -4.59 -1.99
C THR A 186 -2.94 -4.98 -2.59
N VAL A 187 -3.00 -6.05 -3.38
CA VAL A 187 -4.25 -6.55 -3.98
C VAL A 187 -5.26 -6.93 -2.91
N LYS A 188 -4.85 -7.65 -1.84
CA LYS A 188 -5.73 -7.98 -0.71
C LYS A 188 -6.25 -6.73 0.02
N ALA A 189 -5.38 -5.73 0.23
CA ALA A 189 -5.79 -4.49 0.88
C ALA A 189 -6.81 -3.70 0.04
N VAL A 190 -6.65 -3.67 -1.28
CA VAL A 190 -7.61 -3.03 -2.19
C VAL A 190 -8.94 -3.78 -2.22
N ASP A 191 -8.93 -5.11 -2.24
CA ASP A 191 -10.14 -5.95 -2.18
C ASP A 191 -10.95 -5.68 -0.90
N GLN A 192 -10.27 -5.55 0.25
CA GLN A 192 -10.91 -5.17 1.51
C GLN A 192 -11.54 -3.76 1.43
N LYS A 193 -10.87 -2.81 0.76
CA LYS A 193 -11.40 -1.46 0.58
C LYS A 193 -12.65 -1.42 -0.30
N PHE A 194 -12.76 -2.28 -1.32
CA PHE A 194 -14.01 -2.42 -2.07
C PHE A 194 -15.16 -2.91 -1.18
N GLY A 195 -14.92 -3.88 -0.31
CA GLY A 195 -15.93 -4.33 0.66
C GLY A 195 -16.39 -3.22 1.63
N GLU A 196 -15.46 -2.36 2.09
CA GLU A 196 -15.81 -1.18 2.89
C GLU A 196 -16.64 -0.15 2.10
N ILE A 197 -16.33 0.05 0.81
CA ILE A 197 -17.08 0.95 -0.07
C ILE A 197 -18.49 0.42 -0.29
N ASP A 198 -18.66 -0.86 -0.60
CA ASP A 198 -19.97 -1.49 -0.79
C ASP A 198 -20.85 -1.34 0.46
N SER A 199 -20.30 -1.58 1.65
CA SER A 199 -21.03 -1.38 2.90
C SER A 199 -21.50 0.06 3.07
N ARG A 200 -20.60 1.03 2.84
CA ARG A 200 -20.94 2.47 2.94
C ARG A 200 -21.97 2.89 1.90
N MET A 201 -21.91 2.32 0.70
CA MET A 201 -22.93 2.58 -0.32
C MET A 201 -24.30 2.07 0.13
N GLY A 202 -24.35 0.89 0.76
CA GLY A 202 -25.57 0.38 1.41
C GLY A 202 -26.14 1.35 2.45
N ASP A 203 -25.28 1.92 3.31
CA ASP A 203 -25.70 2.92 4.31
C ASP A 203 -26.28 4.18 3.66
N VAL A 204 -25.68 4.66 2.55
CA VAL A 204 -26.18 5.84 1.83
C VAL A 204 -27.55 5.54 1.20
N VAL A 205 -27.74 4.36 0.61
CA VAL A 205 -29.04 3.93 0.07
C VAL A 205 -30.11 3.91 1.18
N ALA A 206 -29.78 3.36 2.36
CA ALA A 206 -30.70 3.37 3.50
C ALA A 206 -31.05 4.79 3.96
N ASN A 207 -30.06 5.70 3.98
CA ASN A 207 -30.28 7.12 4.30
C ASN A 207 -31.18 7.83 3.27
N ILE A 208 -31.03 7.52 1.99
CA ILE A 208 -31.91 8.05 0.94
C ILE A 208 -33.35 7.59 1.18
N GLN A 209 -33.57 6.31 1.49
CA GLN A 209 -34.91 5.80 1.78
C GLN A 209 -35.54 6.49 2.99
N ASN A 210 -34.75 6.77 4.03
CA ASN A 210 -35.20 7.52 5.19
C ASN A 210 -35.56 8.97 4.84
N LEU A 211 -34.78 9.63 3.99
CA LEU A 211 -35.09 10.99 3.53
C LEU A 211 -36.39 11.05 2.73
N GLU A 212 -36.64 10.07 1.85
CA GLU A 212 -37.90 9.98 1.11
C GLU A 212 -39.12 9.87 2.06
N ASN A 213 -39.00 9.05 3.11
CA ASN A 213 -40.05 8.92 4.12
C ASN A 213 -40.30 10.24 4.87
N VAL A 214 -39.22 10.93 5.27
CA VAL A 214 -39.31 12.24 5.93
C VAL A 214 -39.96 13.27 5.01
N PHE A 215 -39.60 13.31 3.73
CA PHE A 215 -40.22 14.23 2.77
C PHE A 215 -41.68 13.91 2.50
N GLY A 216 -42.06 12.63 2.49
CA GLY A 216 -43.45 12.19 2.46
C GLY A 216 -44.25 12.77 3.63
N ALA A 217 -43.73 12.64 4.85
CA ALA A 217 -44.38 13.17 6.05
C ALA A 217 -44.49 14.72 6.03
N ILE A 218 -43.45 15.43 5.56
CA ILE A 218 -43.50 16.90 5.43
C ILE A 218 -44.54 17.32 4.39
N LYS A 219 -44.65 16.59 3.27
CA LYS A 219 -45.66 16.86 2.23
C LYS A 219 -47.08 16.70 2.76
N GLU A 220 -47.33 15.65 3.55
CA GLU A 220 -48.62 15.44 4.20
C GLU A 220 -48.93 16.53 5.24
N SER A 221 -47.92 16.93 6.03
CA SER A 221 -48.06 18.04 6.99
C SER A 221 -48.39 19.35 6.28
N ALA A 222 -47.68 19.71 5.21
CA ALA A 222 -47.95 20.89 4.39
C ALA A 222 -49.37 20.87 3.78
N ALA A 223 -49.83 19.70 3.31
CA ALA A 223 -51.18 19.53 2.80
C ALA A 223 -52.25 19.72 3.88
N SER A 224 -52.03 19.20 5.10
CA SER A 224 -52.96 19.41 6.21
C SER A 224 -52.99 20.86 6.69
N SER A 225 -51.84 21.55 6.74
CA SER A 225 -51.77 22.99 7.02
C SER A 225 -52.50 23.82 5.96
N THR A 226 -52.43 23.44 4.69
CA THR A 226 -53.17 24.12 3.60
C THR A 226 -54.67 24.05 3.85
N LYS A 227 -55.20 22.86 4.16
CA LYS A 227 -56.62 22.66 4.49
C LYS A 227 -57.05 23.45 5.73
N ALA A 228 -56.21 23.50 6.77
CA ALA A 228 -56.48 24.27 7.97
C ALA A 228 -56.61 25.76 7.64
N VAL A 229 -55.67 26.30 6.85
CA VAL A 229 -55.70 27.69 6.40
C VAL A 229 -56.93 28.00 5.56
N GLU A 230 -57.33 27.13 4.62
CA GLU A 230 -58.57 27.28 3.84
C GLU A 230 -59.82 27.30 4.72
N SER A 231 -59.86 26.44 5.75
CA SER A 231 -60.97 26.43 6.71
C SER A 231 -61.01 27.71 7.53
N THR A 232 -59.87 28.24 7.98
CA THR A 232 -59.81 29.49 8.74
C THR A 232 -60.18 30.69 7.87
N ASP A 233 -59.77 30.71 6.59
CA ASP A 233 -60.16 31.73 5.60
C ASP A 233 -61.69 31.81 5.46
N GLY A 234 -62.37 30.66 5.44
CA GLY A 234 -63.83 30.59 5.47
C GLY A 234 -64.46 31.19 6.72
N ILE A 235 -63.85 30.99 7.89
CA ILE A 235 -64.31 31.56 9.17
C ILE A 235 -64.12 33.08 9.18
N VAL A 236 -62.97 33.57 8.71
CA VAL A 236 -62.68 35.02 8.61
C VAL A 236 -63.72 35.72 7.72
N LYS A 237 -64.03 35.16 6.55
CA LYS A 237 -65.10 35.66 5.66
C LYS A 237 -66.48 35.68 6.34
N ALA A 238 -66.80 34.68 7.15
CA ALA A 238 -68.04 34.67 7.92
C ALA A 238 -68.08 35.81 8.96
N ILE A 239 -66.94 36.11 9.62
CA ILE A 239 -66.81 37.22 10.58
C ILE A 239 -66.96 38.57 9.89
N GLU A 240 -66.37 38.76 8.70
CA GLU A 240 -66.52 39.99 7.90
C GLU A 240 -67.98 40.23 7.49
N ASN A 241 -68.65 39.17 7.01
CA ASN A 241 -70.07 39.23 6.66
C ASN A 241 -70.93 39.58 7.88
N ALA A 242 -70.67 38.95 9.03
CA ALA A 242 -71.37 39.24 10.29
C ALA A 242 -71.13 40.69 10.76
N SER A 243 -69.89 41.19 10.64
CA SER A 243 -69.52 42.56 11.00
C SER A 243 -70.19 43.59 10.08
N THR A 244 -70.29 43.29 8.78
CA THR A 244 -71.05 44.11 7.82
C THR A 244 -72.53 44.16 8.19
N GLN A 245 -73.12 43.02 8.58
CA GLN A 245 -74.50 42.95 9.02
C GLN A 245 -74.73 43.72 10.33
N LEU A 246 -73.83 43.62 11.30
CA LEU A 246 -73.88 44.39 12.55
C LEU A 246 -73.80 45.89 12.29
N THR A 247 -72.97 46.32 11.33
CA THR A 247 -72.87 47.72 10.91
C THR A 247 -74.21 48.24 10.38
N LEU A 248 -74.90 47.44 9.56
CA LEU A 248 -76.24 47.77 9.05
C LEU A 248 -77.30 47.80 10.16
N ILE A 249 -77.26 46.85 11.11
CA ILE A 249 -78.18 46.82 12.26
C ILE A 249 -77.97 48.05 13.15
N GLY A 250 -76.72 48.34 13.53
CA GLY A 250 -76.37 49.55 14.28
C GLY A 250 -76.75 50.81 13.50
N PHE A 251 -76.71 50.77 12.16
CA PHE A 251 -77.15 51.87 11.34
C PHE A 251 -78.65 52.15 11.40
N ASN A 252 -79.46 51.12 11.21
CA ASN A 252 -80.91 51.23 11.31
C ASN A 252 -81.34 51.62 12.73
N ALA A 253 -80.71 51.05 13.77
CA ALA A 253 -80.98 51.39 15.16
C ALA A 253 -80.68 52.85 15.50
N SER A 254 -79.58 53.40 14.97
CA SER A 254 -79.22 54.82 15.15
C SER A 254 -80.21 55.76 14.45
N ILE A 255 -80.75 55.39 13.27
CA ILE A 255 -81.82 56.14 12.61
C ILE A 255 -83.07 56.17 13.49
N GLU A 256 -83.49 55.01 13.99
CA GLU A 256 -84.73 54.91 14.79
C GLU A 256 -84.58 55.62 16.15
N ALA A 257 -83.38 55.54 16.75
CA ALA A 257 -83.05 56.29 17.95
C ALA A 257 -83.11 57.82 17.73
N LYS A 258 -82.66 58.32 16.58
CA LYS A 258 -82.81 59.74 16.20
C LYS A 258 -84.27 60.12 16.00
N ARG A 259 -85.09 59.24 15.40
CA ARG A 259 -86.54 59.46 15.23
C ARG A 259 -87.29 59.59 16.55
N ALA A 260 -86.89 58.83 17.58
CA ALA A 260 -87.48 58.90 18.92
C ALA A 260 -87.09 60.17 19.73
N GLY A 261 -86.25 61.06 19.18
CA GLY A 261 -85.88 62.33 19.82
C GLY A 261 -85.20 62.14 21.17
N ALA A 262 -85.66 62.86 22.20
CA ALA A 262 -85.07 62.81 23.54
C ALA A 262 -85.15 61.40 24.20
N ALA A 263 -86.21 60.63 23.91
CA ALA A 263 -86.37 59.28 24.44
C ALA A 263 -85.42 58.25 23.81
N GLY A 264 -84.90 58.53 22.60
CA GLY A 264 -83.97 57.65 21.88
C GLY A 264 -82.50 57.93 22.14
N ALA A 265 -82.15 58.98 22.89
CA ALA A 265 -80.76 59.41 23.07
C ALA A 265 -79.85 58.28 23.61
N GLY A 266 -80.31 57.52 24.60
CA GLY A 266 -79.57 56.37 25.15
C GLY A 266 -79.41 55.21 24.16
N PHE A 267 -80.45 54.92 23.37
CA PHE A 267 -80.39 53.89 22.31
C PHE A 267 -79.43 54.28 21.18
N ASN A 268 -79.31 55.57 20.86
CA ASN A 268 -78.36 56.03 19.85
C ASN A 268 -76.90 55.80 20.28
N VAL A 269 -76.59 55.93 21.57
CA VAL A 269 -75.25 55.61 22.10
C VAL A 269 -74.94 54.12 21.91
N ILE A 270 -75.89 53.24 22.25
CA ILE A 270 -75.73 51.78 22.05
C ILE A 270 -75.55 51.46 20.55
N ALA A 271 -76.34 52.06 19.68
CA ALA A 271 -76.25 51.85 18.24
C ALA A 271 -74.89 52.30 17.66
N GLN A 272 -74.32 53.39 18.18
CA GLN A 272 -72.98 53.85 17.83
C GLN A 272 -71.92 52.86 18.31
N GLU A 273 -72.04 52.33 19.53
CA GLU A 273 -71.12 51.33 20.09
C GLU A 273 -71.15 50.02 19.30
N VAL A 274 -72.32 49.57 18.85
CA VAL A 274 -72.46 48.39 17.97
C VAL A 274 -71.72 48.58 16.65
N ARG A 275 -71.80 49.77 16.03
CA ARG A 275 -71.03 50.06 14.80
C ARG A 275 -69.52 50.07 15.09
N THR A 276 -69.08 50.70 16.18
CA THR A 276 -67.67 50.72 16.59
C THR A 276 -67.13 49.30 16.81
N LEU A 277 -67.92 48.43 17.44
CA LEU A 277 -67.55 47.03 17.66
C LEU A 277 -67.47 46.25 16.34
N ALA A 278 -68.41 46.48 15.41
CA ALA A 278 -68.38 45.89 14.08
C ALA A 278 -67.14 46.32 13.28
N ASP A 279 -66.79 47.60 13.29
CA ASP A 279 -65.58 48.12 12.65
C ASP A 279 -64.31 47.49 13.25
N LYS A 280 -64.28 47.32 14.59
CA LYS A 280 -63.16 46.66 15.28
C LYS A 280 -63.03 45.19 14.87
N ASN A 281 -64.15 44.46 14.78
CA ASN A 281 -64.16 43.07 14.32
C ASN A 281 -63.67 42.95 12.87
N THR A 282 -64.11 43.84 11.97
CA THR A 282 -63.62 43.87 10.57
C THR A 282 -62.11 44.10 10.51
N LYS A 283 -61.57 45.03 11.31
CA LYS A 283 -60.11 45.26 11.37
C LYS A 283 -59.36 44.01 11.87
N GLN A 284 -59.86 43.36 12.91
CA GLN A 284 -59.27 42.13 13.43
C GLN A 284 -59.34 40.98 12.42
N ALA A 285 -60.45 40.85 11.68
CA ALA A 285 -60.60 39.87 10.60
C ALA A 285 -59.54 40.08 9.50
N ASN A 286 -59.34 41.33 9.05
CA ASN A 286 -58.31 41.68 8.07
C ASN A 286 -56.89 41.36 8.56
N GLU A 287 -56.58 41.58 9.84
CA GLU A 287 -55.28 41.20 10.42
C GLU A 287 -55.05 39.67 10.39
N VAL A 288 -56.10 38.89 10.69
CA VAL A 288 -56.06 37.43 10.57
C VAL A 288 -55.90 37.01 9.09
N GLU A 289 -56.63 37.64 8.16
CA GLU A 289 -56.50 37.36 6.72
C GLU A 289 -55.06 37.56 6.21
N ASN A 290 -54.43 38.68 6.60
CA ASN A 290 -53.03 38.94 6.26
C ASN A 290 -52.10 37.84 6.80
N THR A 291 -52.30 37.43 8.05
CA THR A 291 -51.53 36.33 8.67
C THR A 291 -51.74 35.01 7.93
N LEU A 292 -52.97 34.69 7.53
CA LEU A 292 -53.26 33.48 6.74
C LEU A 292 -52.56 33.52 5.38
N ASN A 293 -52.51 34.66 4.71
CA ASN A 293 -51.82 34.81 3.43
C ASN A 293 -50.30 34.62 3.56
N GLU A 294 -49.68 35.07 4.65
CA GLU A 294 -48.28 34.76 4.96
C GLU A 294 -48.05 33.26 5.15
N ILE A 295 -48.95 32.57 5.87
CA ILE A 295 -48.88 31.12 6.06
C ILE A 295 -49.04 30.38 4.70
N LYS A 296 -49.99 30.78 3.83
CA LYS A 296 -50.13 30.21 2.47
C LYS A 296 -48.83 30.34 1.68
N LYS A 297 -48.18 31.50 1.75
CA LYS A 297 -46.90 31.76 1.07
C LYS A 297 -45.79 30.87 1.63
N ALA A 298 -45.70 30.71 2.95
CA ALA A 298 -44.74 29.81 3.58
C ALA A 298 -44.93 28.35 3.15
N ILE A 299 -46.17 27.85 3.11
CA ILE A 299 -46.49 26.49 2.65
C ILE A 299 -46.12 26.29 1.17
N THR A 300 -46.38 27.28 0.33
CA THR A 300 -45.98 27.24 -1.08
C THR A 300 -44.46 27.14 -1.23
N GLY A 301 -43.72 27.88 -0.38
CA GLY A 301 -42.26 27.78 -0.28
C GLY A 301 -41.78 26.38 0.13
N ILE A 302 -42.40 25.78 1.14
CA ILE A 302 -42.11 24.39 1.58
C ILE A 302 -42.30 23.41 0.43
N ASN A 303 -43.42 23.50 -0.30
CA ASN A 303 -43.69 22.61 -1.44
C ASN A 303 -42.66 22.76 -2.57
N ALA A 304 -42.20 23.98 -2.84
CA ALA A 304 -41.14 24.21 -3.82
C ALA A 304 -39.79 23.61 -3.37
N GLN A 305 -39.44 23.76 -2.09
CA GLN A 305 -38.24 23.16 -1.51
C GLN A 305 -38.28 21.63 -1.55
N LEU A 306 -39.43 21.01 -1.22
CA LEU A 306 -39.62 19.56 -1.31
C LEU A 306 -39.41 19.03 -2.73
N LYS A 307 -39.91 19.75 -3.74
CA LYS A 307 -39.71 19.37 -5.15
C LYS A 307 -38.22 19.38 -5.53
N ASN A 308 -37.49 20.39 -5.09
CA ASN A 308 -36.04 20.47 -5.32
C ASN A 308 -35.30 19.33 -4.61
N CYS A 309 -35.61 19.07 -3.34
CA CYS A 309 -34.99 17.98 -2.59
C CYS A 309 -35.24 16.60 -3.22
N ASN A 310 -36.45 16.34 -3.72
CA ASN A 310 -36.74 15.10 -4.45
C ASN A 310 -35.90 14.96 -5.73
N SER A 311 -35.69 16.06 -6.46
CA SER A 311 -34.81 16.04 -7.64
C SER A 311 -33.36 15.74 -7.27
N GLU A 312 -32.85 16.30 -6.16
CA GLU A 312 -31.50 16.01 -5.68
C GLU A 312 -31.34 14.57 -5.19
N ILE A 313 -32.37 14.00 -4.54
CA ILE A 313 -32.40 12.58 -4.19
C ILE A 313 -32.28 11.69 -5.43
N GLN A 314 -33.07 11.96 -6.48
CA GLN A 314 -33.02 11.16 -7.71
C GLN A 314 -31.63 11.18 -8.35
N LYS A 315 -30.96 12.34 -8.37
CA LYS A 315 -29.57 12.45 -8.83
C LYS A 315 -28.62 11.63 -7.96
N ASN A 316 -28.78 11.66 -6.64
CA ASN A 316 -27.94 10.89 -5.74
C ASN A 316 -28.11 9.38 -5.94
N VAL A 317 -29.32 8.90 -6.23
CA VAL A 317 -29.57 7.50 -6.59
C VAL A 317 -28.81 7.12 -7.86
N GLU A 318 -28.92 7.93 -8.92
CA GLU A 318 -28.19 7.69 -10.17
C GLU A 318 -26.66 7.69 -9.98
N VAL A 319 -26.14 8.61 -9.16
CA VAL A 319 -24.70 8.65 -8.81
C VAL A 319 -24.27 7.37 -8.08
N LEU A 320 -25.09 6.84 -7.18
CA LEU A 320 -24.79 5.61 -6.46
C LEU A 320 -24.82 4.38 -7.37
N GLU A 321 -25.77 4.29 -8.30
CA GLU A 321 -25.81 3.20 -9.28
C GLU A 321 -24.56 3.19 -10.16
N ASN A 322 -24.15 4.37 -10.65
CA ASN A 322 -22.93 4.53 -11.44
C ASN A 322 -21.67 4.20 -10.61
N LEU A 323 -21.60 4.67 -9.36
CA LEU A 323 -20.49 4.36 -8.47
C LEU A 323 -20.38 2.85 -8.22
N LYS A 324 -21.53 2.16 -8.11
CA LYS A 324 -21.56 0.72 -7.87
C LYS A 324 -20.98 -0.03 -9.05
N ALA A 325 -21.39 0.32 -10.27
CA ALA A 325 -20.86 -0.27 -11.49
C ALA A 325 -19.34 -0.09 -11.58
N LEU A 326 -18.83 1.11 -11.30
CA LEU A 326 -17.39 1.40 -11.31
C LEU A 326 -16.61 0.59 -10.26
N VAL A 327 -17.18 0.42 -9.06
CA VAL A 327 -16.58 -0.39 -7.99
C VAL A 327 -16.55 -1.87 -8.38
N ASP A 328 -17.64 -2.38 -8.96
CA ASP A 328 -17.74 -3.78 -9.42
C ASP A 328 -16.72 -4.04 -10.56
N GLU A 329 -16.60 -3.14 -11.53
CA GLU A 329 -15.59 -3.22 -12.60
C GLU A 329 -14.16 -3.19 -12.05
N ALA A 330 -13.87 -2.26 -11.13
CA ALA A 330 -12.55 -2.15 -10.52
C ALA A 330 -12.21 -3.39 -9.67
N SER A 331 -13.20 -3.97 -8.97
CA SER A 331 -13.05 -5.23 -8.22
C SER A 331 -12.66 -6.39 -9.14
N VAL A 332 -13.30 -6.50 -10.31
CA VAL A 332 -12.96 -7.53 -11.31
C VAL A 332 -11.55 -7.32 -11.85
N GLN A 333 -11.16 -6.10 -12.19
CA GLN A 333 -9.80 -5.80 -12.65
C GLN A 333 -8.74 -6.17 -11.60
N VAL A 334 -8.98 -5.86 -10.33
CA VAL A 334 -8.08 -6.21 -9.23
C VAL A 334 -7.99 -7.72 -9.01
N LYS A 335 -9.09 -8.46 -9.19
CA LYS A 335 -9.08 -9.93 -9.15
C LYS A 335 -8.25 -10.55 -10.28
N ASN A 336 -8.22 -9.92 -11.46
CA ASN A 336 -7.40 -10.37 -12.58
C ASN A 336 -5.89 -10.08 -12.40
N LEU A 337 -5.51 -9.29 -11.39
CA LEU A 337 -4.10 -9.06 -11.02
C LEU A 337 -3.55 -10.12 -10.04
N LYS A 338 -4.41 -10.99 -9.50
CA LYS A 338 -4.02 -12.15 -8.68
C LYS A 338 -3.52 -13.28 -9.59
#